data_AF-A0A0V0GS12-F1
#
_entry.id   AF-A0A0V0GS12-F1
#
_cell.length_a   1.000
_cell.length_b   1.000
_cell.length_c   1.000
_cell.angle_alpha   90.00
_cell.angle_beta   90.00
_cell.angle_gamma   90.00
#
_symmetry.space_group_name_H-M   'P 1'
#
loop_
_entity.id
_entity.type
_entity.pdbx_description
1 polymer ?
#
loop_
_entity_poly.entity_id
_entity_poly.type
_entity_poly.pdbx_seq_one_letter_code
_entity_poly.pdbx_strand_id
1 'polypeptide(L)'
;MGDYGKNIELGVTETAPLGDWICLLLKECEVVHSMGKGSNNVLAELQLNELQNVKVLGLSNCDLVTHLLKFCGRTHEVIKFPNLKELQLQFLECLTHFCSDNVEGIEFPLLWRMNFNGLPEFQNFSPITNNSITDSNPLFDEKVS
;
A
#
# COMPACT_ATOMS: atom_id res chain seq x y z
N MET A 1 -20.87 12.81 13.79
CA MET A 1 -19.71 13.58 14.28
C MET A 1 -18.49 12.92 13.70
N GLY A 2 -17.79 13.61 12.80
CA GLY A 2 -16.72 13.02 11.98
C GLY A 2 -15.57 12.54 12.85
N ASP A 3 -15.11 11.32 12.58
CA ASP A 3 -13.91 10.73 13.18
C ASP A 3 -12.68 11.47 12.63
N TYR A 4 -12.40 12.65 13.19
CA TYR A 4 -11.21 13.43 12.87
C TYR A 4 -9.96 12.89 13.59
N GLY A 5 -10.09 11.86 14.42
CA GLY A 5 -9.01 11.39 15.31
C GLY A 5 -8.00 10.45 14.66
N LYS A 6 -8.31 9.87 13.49
CA LYS A 6 -7.53 8.78 12.89
C LYS A 6 -7.00 9.07 11.49
N ASN A 7 -6.96 10.35 11.14
CA ASN A 7 -6.52 10.80 9.83
C ASN A 7 -5.21 11.56 9.97
N ILE A 8 -4.24 11.23 9.14
CA ILE A 8 -2.94 11.89 9.11
C ILE A 8 -2.54 12.19 7.67
N GLU A 9 -2.03 13.39 7.45
CA GLU A 9 -1.40 13.81 6.21
C GLU A 9 0.03 14.25 6.51
N LEU A 10 1.00 13.64 5.84
CA LEU A 10 2.42 13.85 6.07
C LEU A 10 3.14 14.30 4.80
N GLY A 11 3.76 15.47 4.83
CA GLY A 11 4.75 15.90 3.83
C GLY A 11 6.16 15.52 4.28
N VAL A 12 6.62 14.32 3.92
CA VAL A 12 7.93 13.81 4.34
C VAL A 12 8.94 14.01 3.21
N THR A 13 9.64 15.14 3.25
CA THR A 13 10.63 15.51 2.22
C THR A 13 12.01 14.94 2.50
N GLU A 14 12.30 14.44 3.69
CA GLU A 14 13.59 13.84 4.04
C GLU A 14 13.45 12.32 4.21
N THR A 15 14.52 11.59 3.89
CA THR A 15 14.55 10.13 4.06
C THR A 15 15.05 9.71 5.45
N ALA A 16 15.21 10.66 6.38
CA ALA A 16 15.57 10.38 7.76
C ALA A 16 14.45 9.61 8.47
N PRO A 17 14.77 8.74 9.45
CA PRO A 17 13.78 8.01 10.23
C PRO A 17 12.73 8.95 10.83
N LEU A 18 11.48 8.47 10.89
CA LEU A 18 10.40 9.19 11.55
C LEU A 18 10.69 9.26 13.06
N GLY A 19 10.30 10.36 13.70
CA GLY A 19 10.38 10.46 15.15
C GLY A 19 9.42 9.49 15.82
N ASP A 20 9.80 8.95 16.99
CA ASP A 20 9.04 7.92 17.72
C ASP A 20 7.55 8.27 17.90
N TRP A 21 7.25 9.55 18.16
CA TRP A 21 5.88 10.02 18.36
C TRP A 21 5.02 9.93 17.08
N ILE A 22 5.63 10.08 15.89
CA ILE A 22 4.96 9.89 14.60
C ILE A 22 4.70 8.40 14.39
N CYS A 23 5.66 7.53 14.71
CA CYS A 23 5.49 6.08 14.59
C CYS A 23 4.36 5.57 15.50
N LEU A 24 4.25 6.11 16.73
CA LEU A 24 3.13 5.80 17.63
C LEU A 24 1.79 6.27 17.07
N LEU A 25 1.73 7.48 16.51
CA LEU A 25 0.52 8.03 15.90
C LEU A 25 0.06 7.20 14.69
N LEU A 26 0.99 6.80 13.82
CA LEU A 26 0.69 6.00 12.62
C LEU A 26 0.01 4.67 12.95
N LYS A 27 0.30 4.08 14.11
CA LYS A 27 -0.31 2.82 14.56
C LYS A 27 -1.80 2.93 14.79
N GLU A 28 -2.32 4.11 15.12
CA GLU A 28 -3.72 4.35 15.44
C GLU A 28 -4.52 4.90 14.24
N CYS A 29 -3.83 5.24 13.14
CA CYS A 29 -4.43 5.88 11.99
C CYS A 29 -5.21 4.89 11.10
N GLU A 30 -6.37 5.33 10.64
CA GLU A 30 -7.20 4.64 9.66
C GLU A 30 -7.07 5.28 8.27
N VAL A 31 -6.75 6.57 8.19
CA VAL A 31 -6.55 7.30 6.93
C VAL A 31 -5.15 7.89 6.95
N VAL A 32 -4.30 7.41 6.06
CA VAL A 32 -2.91 7.86 5.98
C VAL A 32 -2.65 8.38 4.57
N HIS A 33 -2.32 9.66 4.49
CA HIS A 33 -1.82 10.30 3.27
C HIS A 33 -0.37 10.70 3.52
N SER A 34 0.53 10.30 2.63
CA SER A 34 1.93 10.71 2.70
C SER A 34 2.42 11.16 1.34
N MET A 35 3.18 12.25 1.33
CA MET A 35 3.79 12.80 0.13
C MET A 35 5.28 13.08 0.31
N GLY A 36 6.03 12.93 -0.77
CA GLY A 36 7.46 13.21 -0.82
C GLY A 36 8.33 11.97 -0.61
N LYS A 37 9.62 12.11 -0.94
CA LYS A 37 10.62 11.02 -0.97
C LYS A 37 10.81 10.26 0.36
N GLY A 38 10.44 10.87 1.49
CA GLY A 38 10.47 10.27 2.81
C GLY A 38 9.27 9.37 3.13
N SER A 39 8.25 9.31 2.28
CA SER A 39 7.06 8.47 2.49
C SER A 39 7.38 6.98 2.56
N ASN A 40 8.55 6.56 2.09
CA ASN A 40 9.13 5.24 2.35
C ASN A 40 9.17 4.88 3.84
N ASN A 41 9.50 5.84 4.70
CA ASN A 41 9.59 5.60 6.13
C ASN A 41 8.18 5.46 6.75
N VAL A 42 7.20 6.19 6.23
CA VAL A 42 5.78 6.02 6.61
C VAL A 42 5.31 4.61 6.24
N LEU A 43 5.58 4.17 5.01
CA LEU A 43 5.28 2.81 4.57
C LEU A 43 5.94 1.76 5.46
N ALA A 44 7.24 1.89 5.74
CA ALA A 44 7.96 0.96 6.59
C ALA A 44 7.32 0.83 7.99
N GLU A 45 6.92 1.95 8.60
CA GLU A 45 6.24 1.95 9.90
C GLU A 45 4.84 1.32 9.86
N LEU A 46 4.06 1.61 8.82
CA LEU A 46 2.74 0.99 8.64
C LEU A 46 2.85 -0.53 8.42
N GLN A 47 3.91 -0.97 7.73
CA GLN A 47 4.23 -2.38 7.52
C GLN A 47 4.56 -3.14 8.80
N LEU A 48 5.23 -2.49 9.78
CA LEU A 48 5.51 -3.11 11.08
C LEU A 48 4.23 -3.52 11.82
N ASN A 49 3.10 -2.89 11.50
CA ASN A 49 1.78 -3.19 12.07
C ASN A 49 0.86 -3.86 11.04
N GLU A 50 1.44 -4.42 9.97
CA GLU A 50 0.75 -5.14 8.88
C GLU A 50 -0.42 -4.35 8.26
N LEU A 51 -0.38 -3.01 8.34
CA LEU A 51 -1.46 -2.12 7.91
C LEU A 51 -2.83 -2.46 8.52
N GLN A 52 -2.88 -3.12 9.69
CA GLN A 52 -4.12 -3.67 10.25
C GLN A 52 -5.18 -2.60 10.52
N ASN A 53 -4.80 -1.36 10.83
CA ASN A 53 -5.77 -0.28 11.09
C ASN A 53 -6.08 0.57 9.87
N VAL A 54 -5.25 0.53 8.83
CA VAL A 54 -5.35 1.43 7.68
C VAL A 54 -6.52 1.03 6.78
N LYS A 55 -7.46 1.95 6.62
CA LYS A 55 -8.61 1.87 5.72
C LYS A 55 -8.40 2.66 4.44
N VAL A 56 -7.65 3.75 4.50
CA VAL A 56 -7.32 4.58 3.34
C VAL A 56 -5.83 4.85 3.33
N LEU A 57 -5.17 4.49 2.24
CA LEU A 57 -3.75 4.78 2.03
C LEU A 57 -3.58 5.62 0.77
N GLY A 58 -3.04 6.83 0.94
CA GLY A 58 -2.68 7.75 -0.12
C GLY A 58 -1.18 7.98 -0.15
N LEU A 59 -0.55 7.78 -1.31
CA LEU A 59 0.87 8.04 -1.51
C LEU A 59 1.08 8.90 -2.74
N SER A 60 1.91 9.93 -2.62
CA SER A 60 2.28 10.77 -3.75
C SER A 60 3.74 11.21 -3.77
N ASN A 61 4.30 11.41 -4.96
CA ASN A 61 5.66 11.95 -5.17
C ASN A 61 6.72 11.19 -4.34
N CYS A 62 6.66 9.85 -4.35
CA CYS A 62 7.57 9.00 -3.60
C CYS A 62 8.51 8.25 -4.54
N ASP A 63 9.42 9.00 -5.14
CA ASP A 63 10.24 8.61 -6.30
C ASP A 63 11.29 7.51 -6.00
N LEU A 64 11.43 7.10 -4.74
CA LEU A 64 12.38 6.06 -4.32
C LEU A 64 11.71 4.68 -4.11
N VAL A 65 10.39 4.60 -4.21
CA VAL A 65 9.65 3.34 -4.01
C VAL A 65 9.68 2.54 -5.29
N THR A 66 10.48 1.48 -5.35
CA THR A 66 10.36 0.47 -6.43
C THR A 66 9.31 -0.58 -6.12
N HIS A 67 9.10 -0.83 -4.83
CA HIS A 67 8.15 -1.77 -4.26
C HIS A 67 7.51 -1.14 -3.02
N LEU A 68 6.17 -1.09 -2.99
CA LEU A 68 5.45 -0.49 -1.86
C LEU A 68 5.67 -1.23 -0.55
N LEU A 69 5.81 -2.55 -0.63
CA LEU A 69 5.88 -3.42 0.52
C LEU A 69 7.03 -4.41 0.38
N LYS A 70 7.86 -4.44 1.43
CA LYS A 70 8.92 -5.44 1.60
C LYS A 70 8.49 -6.44 2.66
N PHE A 71 8.33 -7.71 2.29
CA PHE A 71 7.94 -8.80 3.18
C PHE A 71 9.05 -9.84 3.23
N CYS A 72 10.17 -9.45 3.85
CA CYS A 72 11.35 -10.29 3.98
C CYS A 72 10.98 -11.65 4.62
N GLY A 73 11.14 -12.74 3.86
CA GLY A 73 10.95 -14.11 4.35
C GLY A 73 9.53 -14.67 4.29
N ARG A 74 8.51 -13.90 3.89
CA ARG A 74 7.14 -14.40 3.67
C ARG A 74 6.91 -14.85 2.23
N THR A 75 7.76 -15.75 1.76
CA THR A 75 7.60 -16.34 0.43
C THR A 75 6.48 -17.38 0.45
N HIS A 76 5.61 -17.38 -0.57
CA HIS A 76 4.47 -18.30 -0.69
C HIS A 76 3.35 -18.11 0.35
N GLU A 77 3.22 -16.92 0.94
CA GLU A 77 2.03 -16.56 1.72
C GLU A 77 1.09 -15.67 0.89
N VAL A 78 -0.20 -15.78 1.18
CA VAL A 78 -1.21 -14.82 0.72
C VAL A 78 -1.24 -13.64 1.69
N ILE A 79 -0.85 -12.47 1.20
CA ILE A 79 -0.82 -11.25 2.01
C ILE A 79 -2.19 -10.59 1.97
N LYS A 80 -2.78 -10.35 3.14
CA LYS A 80 -4.11 -9.76 3.24
C LYS A 80 -4.03 -8.36 3.83
N PHE A 81 -4.79 -7.44 3.23
CA PHE A 81 -5.06 -6.11 3.78
C PHE A 81 -6.50 -6.05 4.25
N PRO A 82 -6.80 -6.58 5.46
CA PRO A 82 -8.17 -6.88 5.87
C PRO A 82 -9.05 -5.65 5.98
N ASN A 83 -8.46 -4.48 6.23
CA ASN A 83 -9.21 -3.25 6.50
C ASN A 83 -9.09 -2.19 5.40
N LEU A 84 -8.22 -2.39 4.39
CA LEU A 84 -7.98 -1.41 3.34
C LEU A 84 -9.20 -1.30 2.40
N LYS A 85 -9.77 -0.11 2.34
CA LYS A 85 -10.98 0.24 1.57
C LYS A 85 -10.66 1.09 0.36
N GLU A 86 -9.65 1.95 0.47
CA GLU A 86 -9.24 2.86 -0.59
C GLU A 86 -7.71 2.96 -0.68
N LEU A 87 -7.22 2.88 -1.92
CA LEU A 87 -5.81 3.03 -2.23
C LEU A 87 -5.63 4.09 -3.32
N GLN A 88 -4.84 5.12 -3.02
CA GLN A 88 -4.49 6.19 -3.95
C GLN A 88 -2.98 6.24 -4.14
N LEU A 89 -2.52 6.06 -5.38
CA LEU A 89 -1.11 6.15 -5.74
C LEU A 89 -0.95 7.18 -6.85
N GLN A 90 -0.16 8.21 -6.60
CA GLN A 90 0.00 9.33 -7.53
C GLN A 90 1.46 9.68 -7.74
N PHE A 91 1.91 9.84 -8.99
CA PHE A 91 3.26 10.32 -9.30
C PHE A 91 4.35 9.52 -8.58
N LEU A 92 4.32 8.19 -8.75
CA LEU A 92 5.34 7.29 -8.21
C LEU A 92 6.20 6.78 -9.36
N GLU A 93 7.21 7.57 -9.72
CA GLU A 93 7.97 7.37 -10.97
C GLU A 93 8.68 6.01 -11.04
N CYS A 94 9.18 5.50 -9.91
CA CYS A 94 9.93 4.25 -9.87
C CYS A 94 9.11 3.03 -9.44
N LEU A 95 7.82 3.18 -9.16
CA LEU A 95 7.00 2.08 -8.65
C LEU A 95 6.79 1.03 -9.76
N THR A 96 7.34 -0.17 -9.56
CA THR A 96 7.18 -1.28 -10.50
C THR A 96 6.14 -2.30 -10.03
N HIS A 97 6.19 -2.67 -8.74
CA HIS A 97 5.32 -3.68 -8.16
C HIS A 97 4.82 -3.26 -6.77
N PHE A 98 3.74 -3.88 -6.29
CA PHE A 98 3.29 -3.68 -4.91
C PHE A 98 4.21 -4.35 -3.89
N CYS A 99 4.57 -5.62 -4.12
CA CYS A 99 5.45 -6.38 -3.23
C CYS A 99 6.80 -6.70 -3.89
N SER A 100 7.88 -6.64 -3.10
CA SER A 100 9.22 -7.08 -3.55
C SER A 100 9.41 -8.58 -3.57
N ASP A 101 8.59 -9.31 -2.81
CA ASP A 101 8.75 -10.74 -2.61
C ASP A 101 7.80 -11.56 -3.48
N ASN A 102 8.22 -12.79 -3.71
CA ASN A 102 7.47 -13.83 -4.39
C ASN A 102 6.35 -14.34 -3.47
N VAL A 103 5.26 -13.59 -3.41
CA VAL A 103 4.04 -13.90 -2.66
C VAL A 103 3.10 -14.76 -3.52
N GLU A 104 2.33 -15.65 -2.89
CA GLU A 104 1.35 -16.49 -3.59
C GLU A 104 0.20 -15.64 -4.12
N GLY A 105 -0.18 -14.61 -3.37
CA GLY A 105 -1.21 -13.67 -3.76
C GLY A 105 -1.27 -12.46 -2.83
N ILE A 106 -2.00 -11.45 -3.27
CA ILE A 106 -2.33 -10.28 -2.46
C ILE A 106 -3.85 -10.12 -2.49
N GLU A 107 -4.46 -10.04 -1.32
CA GLU A 107 -5.91 -9.90 -1.15
C GLU A 107 -6.27 -8.58 -0.48
N PHE A 108 -7.29 -7.92 -1.03
CA PHE A 108 -7.87 -6.71 -0.49
C PHE A 108 -9.38 -6.90 -0.26
N PRO A 109 -9.80 -7.64 0.77
CA PRO A 109 -11.19 -8.09 0.92
C PRO A 109 -12.24 -6.97 1.07
N LEU A 110 -11.82 -5.77 1.47
CA LEU A 110 -12.72 -4.61 1.66
C LEU A 110 -12.48 -3.47 0.66
N LEU A 111 -11.57 -3.66 -0.30
CA LEU A 111 -11.17 -2.60 -1.21
C LEU A 111 -12.26 -2.37 -2.25
N TRP A 112 -12.75 -1.14 -2.31
CA TRP A 112 -13.82 -0.75 -3.24
C TRP A 112 -13.37 0.40 -4.16
N ARG A 113 -12.22 1.00 -3.89
CA ARG A 113 -11.65 2.08 -4.71
C ARG A 113 -10.14 1.98 -4.84
N MET A 114 -9.66 1.97 -6.08
CA MET A 114 -8.27 2.24 -6.42
C MET A 114 -8.19 3.46 -7.33
N ASN A 115 -7.22 4.33 -7.08
CA ASN A 115 -6.93 5.48 -7.94
C ASN A 115 -5.42 5.53 -8.21
N PHE A 116 -5.03 5.22 -9.44
CA PHE A 116 -3.65 5.25 -9.90
C PHE A 116 -3.48 6.35 -10.94
N ASN A 117 -2.52 7.24 -10.71
CA ASN A 117 -2.21 8.34 -11.62
C ASN A 117 -0.70 8.55 -11.69
N GLY A 118 -0.12 8.71 -12.88
CA GLY A 118 1.31 8.96 -13.03
C GLY A 118 2.19 7.85 -12.44
N LEU A 119 1.95 6.59 -12.83
CA LEU A 119 2.76 5.42 -12.45
C LEU A 119 3.44 4.83 -13.70
N PRO A 120 4.47 5.48 -14.28
CA PRO A 120 4.99 5.12 -15.60
C PRO A 120 5.63 3.73 -15.65
N GLU A 121 6.23 3.27 -14.56
CA GLU A 121 6.93 1.98 -14.48
C GLU A 121 6.09 0.86 -13.87
N PHE A 122 4.82 1.12 -13.53
CA PHE A 122 3.99 0.16 -12.82
C PHE A 122 3.59 -1.01 -13.72
N GLN A 123 3.92 -2.23 -13.27
CA GLN A 123 3.70 -3.46 -14.02
C GLN A 123 2.53 -4.26 -13.43
N ASN A 124 2.66 -4.69 -12.18
CA ASN A 124 1.68 -5.58 -11.54
C ASN A 124 1.77 -5.52 -10.00
N PHE A 125 0.93 -6.29 -9.30
CA PHE A 125 0.95 -6.38 -7.84
C PHE A 125 2.14 -7.20 -7.31
N SER A 126 2.51 -8.31 -7.95
CA SER A 126 3.71 -9.07 -7.58
C SER A 126 4.51 -9.49 -8.82
N PRO A 127 5.80 -9.83 -8.67
CA PRO A 127 6.64 -10.20 -9.82
C PRO A 127 6.21 -11.50 -10.53
N ILE A 128 5.50 -12.40 -9.83
CA ILE A 128 5.15 -13.75 -10.35
C ILE A 128 3.79 -13.79 -11.05
N THR A 129 2.89 -12.82 -10.84
CA THR A 129 1.52 -12.86 -11.38
C THR A 129 1.43 -12.86 -12.92
N ASN A 130 2.56 -12.71 -13.62
CA ASN A 130 2.62 -12.84 -15.08
C ASN A 130 2.58 -14.29 -15.57
N ASN A 131 2.66 -15.30 -14.69
CA ASN A 131 2.59 -16.72 -15.06
C ASN A 131 1.31 -17.45 -14.64
N SER A 132 0.34 -16.80 -13.98
CA SER A 132 -0.92 -17.43 -13.58
C SER A 132 -2.16 -16.96 -14.37
N ILE A 133 -1.97 -16.44 -15.60
CA ILE A 133 -3.08 -16.28 -16.57
C ILE A 133 -3.50 -17.66 -17.16
N THR A 134 -3.52 -18.69 -16.32
CA THR A 134 -4.26 -19.92 -16.58
C THR A 134 -5.08 -20.21 -15.33
N ASP A 135 -6.37 -19.87 -15.44
CA ASP A 135 -7.49 -20.52 -14.74
C ASP A 135 -8.02 -19.98 -13.42
N SER A 136 -7.81 -18.72 -13.04
CA SER A 136 -8.71 -18.06 -12.07
C SER A 136 -8.63 -16.54 -12.17
N ASN A 137 -9.66 -15.93 -12.74
CA ASN A 137 -9.93 -14.50 -12.72
C ASN A 137 -10.48 -14.13 -11.32
N PRO A 138 -9.84 -13.26 -10.49
CA PRO A 138 -10.44 -12.87 -9.21
C PRO A 138 -10.89 -11.41 -9.14
N LEU A 139 -10.80 -10.63 -10.22
CA LEU A 139 -11.00 -9.16 -10.10
C LEU A 139 -12.44 -8.68 -10.34
N PHE A 140 -13.31 -9.48 -10.96
CA PHE A 140 -14.70 -9.11 -11.23
C PHE A 140 -15.65 -10.31 -11.13
N ASP A 141 -15.93 -10.78 -9.91
CA ASP A 141 -17.16 -11.56 -9.67
C ASP A 141 -18.24 -10.61 -9.14
N GLU A 142 -18.73 -9.75 -10.04
CA GLU A 142 -20.01 -9.07 -9.84
C GLU A 142 -21.11 -10.05 -10.28
N LYS A 143 -21.59 -10.87 -9.34
CA LYS A 143 -22.83 -11.61 -9.57
C LYS A 143 -23.99 -10.66 -9.29
N VAL A 144 -24.36 -9.87 -10.30
CA VAL A 144 -25.66 -9.20 -10.35
C VAL A 144 -26.72 -10.30 -10.27
N SER A 145 -27.53 -10.27 -9.21
CA SER A 145 -28.75 -11.09 -9.09
C SER A 145 -29.91 -10.43 -9.81
#